data_AF-A0A939HMF3-F1
#
_entry.id   AF-A0A939HMF3-F1
#
_cell.length_a   1.000
_cell.length_b   1.000
_cell.length_c   1.000
_cell.angle_alpha   90.00
_cell.angle_beta   90.00
_cell.angle_gamma   90.00
#
_symmetry.space_group_name_H-M   'P 1'
#
loop_
_entity.id
_entity.type
_entity.pdbx_description
1 polymer ?
#
loop_
_entity_poly.entity_id
_entity_poly.type
_entity_poly.pdbx_seq_one_letter_code
_entity_poly.pdbx_strand_id
1 'polypeptide(L)'
;MRQLLDSGVHFGHQTRRWNPKMKRFIFTERNGIYIIDLQQSLSYIDRAFEFVKATVAHGGTVLFVGTKKQAQEAIAEQATRVGQPYVNQRWLGGMLTNFQTVAKRIQRMKELEEINFEDVAGSGYTKKELLLLKRELTKLETNLGGIRNLTKAPSVLWVVDTKKEHLAVDEAKKLNIPVVAILDTNCDPDEVDFPIPG
;
A
#
# COMPACT_ATOMS: atom_id res chain seq x y z
N MET A 1 -0.21 -6.35 23.67
CA MET A 1 1.15 -5.84 23.99
C MET A 1 2.24 -6.90 23.81
N ARG A 2 2.20 -8.04 24.52
CA ARG A 2 3.26 -9.07 24.46
C ARG A 2 3.64 -9.50 23.03
N GLN A 3 2.64 -9.78 22.19
CA GLN A 3 2.86 -10.14 20.79
C GLN A 3 3.59 -9.05 19.97
N LEU A 4 3.31 -7.76 20.20
CA LEU A 4 3.99 -6.65 19.51
C LEU A 4 5.46 -6.54 19.93
N LEU A 5 5.75 -6.89 21.18
CA LEU A 5 7.10 -6.91 21.70
C LEU A 5 7.88 -8.10 21.11
N ASP A 6 7.27 -9.29 21.12
CA ASP A 6 7.85 -10.52 20.57
C ASP A 6 8.09 -10.42 19.04
N SER A 7 7.21 -9.71 18.31
CA SER A 7 7.34 -9.48 16.87
C SER A 7 8.31 -8.34 16.52
N GLY A 8 8.84 -7.61 17.50
CA GLY A 8 9.83 -6.56 17.28
C GLY A 8 9.31 -5.22 16.74
N VAL A 9 8.00 -4.94 16.86
CA VAL A 9 7.37 -3.68 16.36
C VAL A 9 7.90 -2.43 17.08
N HIS A 10 8.45 -2.61 18.28
CA HIS A 10 9.02 -1.52 19.06
C HIS A 10 10.37 -1.01 18.51
N PHE A 11 11.00 -1.70 17.56
CA PHE A 11 12.28 -1.27 17.00
C PHE A 11 12.09 -0.29 15.86
N GLY A 12 12.58 0.94 16.04
CA GLY A 12 12.65 1.92 14.97
C GLY A 12 13.97 1.90 14.20
N HIS A 13 14.30 3.03 13.59
CA HIS A 13 15.56 3.26 12.88
C HIS A 13 16.69 3.78 13.80
N GLN A 14 17.88 3.84 13.20
CA GLN A 14 19.05 4.50 13.78
C GLN A 14 18.79 5.97 14.10
N THR A 15 19.38 6.47 15.18
CA THR A 15 19.21 7.86 15.66
C THR A 15 19.46 8.94 14.61
N ARG A 16 20.40 8.72 13.69
CA ARG A 16 20.71 9.65 12.59
C ARG A 16 19.63 9.79 11.50
N ARG A 17 18.64 8.88 11.45
CA ARG A 17 17.61 8.83 10.39
C ARG A 17 16.23 9.28 10.86
N TRP A 18 16.09 9.66 12.12
CA TRP A 18 14.80 9.96 12.72
C TRP A 18 14.22 11.30 12.27
N ASN A 19 12.91 11.43 12.38
CA ASN A 19 12.18 12.68 12.24
C ASN A 19 11.94 13.28 13.65
N PRO A 20 12.33 14.54 13.92
CA PRO A 20 12.11 15.18 15.22
C PRO A 20 10.65 15.18 15.69
N LYS A 21 9.67 15.18 14.78
CA LYS A 21 8.24 15.12 15.12
C LYS A 21 7.81 13.77 15.69
N MET A 22 8.56 12.70 15.42
CA MET A 22 8.33 11.39 16.02
C MET A 22 8.74 11.32 17.50
N LYS A 23 9.37 12.37 18.06
CA LYS A 23 9.79 12.42 19.48
C LYS A 23 8.67 12.04 20.45
N ARG A 24 7.42 12.41 20.15
CA ARG A 24 6.24 12.08 20.99
C ARG A 24 5.95 10.58 21.08
N PHE A 25 6.33 9.81 20.07
CA PHE A 25 6.11 8.36 19.98
C PHE A 25 7.34 7.52 20.37
N ILE A 26 8.48 8.16 20.61
CA ILE A 26 9.73 7.50 20.97
C ILE A 26 9.81 7.38 22.49
N PHE A 27 9.99 6.16 22.98
CA PHE A 27 10.16 5.86 24.40
C PHE A 27 11.59 6.12 24.88
N THR A 28 12.58 5.52 24.22
CA THR A 28 14.01 5.68 24.57
C THR A 28 14.90 5.33 23.38
N GLU A 29 16.19 5.60 23.48
CA GLU A 29 17.23 5.03 22.61
C GLU A 29 17.94 3.88 23.31
N ARG A 30 18.29 2.82 22.58
CA ARG A 30 19.20 1.77 23.03
C ARG A 30 20.11 1.34 21.88
N ASN A 31 21.43 1.35 22.11
CA ASN A 31 22.44 0.93 21.13
C ASN A 31 22.31 1.67 19.77
N GLY A 32 21.99 2.96 19.77
CA GLY A 32 21.85 3.74 18.55
C GLY A 32 20.54 3.53 17.78
N ILE A 33 19.57 2.77 18.33
CA ILE A 33 18.25 2.52 17.75
C ILE A 33 17.18 3.12 18.66
N TYR A 34 16.23 3.86 18.08
CA TYR A 34 15.08 4.36 18.82
C TYR A 34 14.06 3.25 19.07
N ILE A 35 13.53 3.22 20.29
CA ILE A 35 12.47 2.32 20.72
C ILE A 35 11.16 3.09 20.75
N ILE A 36 10.14 2.57 20.06
CA ILE A 36 8.81 3.14 19.97
C ILE A 36 7.99 2.76 21.20
N ASP A 37 7.19 3.70 21.70
CA ASP A 37 6.29 3.48 22.84
C ASP A 37 5.08 2.63 22.44
N LEU A 38 5.11 1.35 22.79
CA LEU A 38 4.02 0.41 22.51
C LEU A 38 2.71 0.72 23.25
N GLN A 39 2.73 1.46 24.36
CA GLN A 39 1.49 1.88 25.02
C GLN A 39 0.73 2.88 24.14
N GLN A 40 1.46 3.84 23.56
CA GLN A 40 0.89 4.74 22.56
C GLN A 40 0.45 3.95 21.33
N SER A 41 1.28 3.05 20.80
CA SER A 41 0.90 2.23 19.64
C SER A 41 -0.45 1.54 19.82
N LEU A 42 -0.74 0.96 21.00
CA LEU A 42 -2.03 0.33 21.27
C LEU A 42 -3.20 1.32 21.20
N SER A 43 -3.07 2.50 21.82
CA SER A 43 -4.11 3.53 21.77
C SER A 43 -4.38 4.00 20.33
N TYR A 44 -3.34 4.15 19.53
CA TYR A 44 -3.46 4.55 18.12
C TYR A 44 -4.01 3.42 17.23
N ILE A 45 -3.67 2.16 17.52
CA ILE A 45 -4.28 0.98 16.88
C ILE A 45 -5.80 0.99 17.13
N ASP A 46 -6.25 1.21 18.37
CA ASP A 46 -7.67 1.23 18.69
C ASP A 46 -8.42 2.34 17.92
N ARG A 47 -7.83 3.54 17.84
CA ARG A 47 -8.38 4.66 17.05
C ARG A 47 -8.46 4.36 15.56
N ALA A 48 -7.39 3.81 14.98
CA ALA A 48 -7.36 3.43 13.58
C ALA A 48 -8.34 2.28 13.29
N PHE A 49 -8.46 1.33 14.21
CA PHE A 49 -9.37 0.20 14.11
C PHE A 49 -10.84 0.64 14.08
N GLU A 50 -11.26 1.50 15.00
CA GLU A 50 -12.64 2.03 15.01
C GLU A 50 -12.96 2.80 13.72
N PHE A 51 -12.01 3.59 13.21
CA PHE A 51 -12.18 4.29 11.94
C PHE A 51 -12.32 3.34 10.73
N VAL A 52 -11.42 2.35 10.62
CA VAL A 52 -11.46 1.38 9.52
C VAL A 52 -12.73 0.54 9.58
N LYS A 53 -13.10 0.08 10.78
CA LYS A 53 -14.34 -0.68 11.02
C LYS A 53 -15.57 0.13 10.60
N ALA A 54 -15.65 1.40 11.00
CA ALA A 54 -16.73 2.28 10.58
C ALA A 54 -16.74 2.45 9.05
N THR A 55 -15.61 2.72 8.42
CA THR A 55 -15.50 2.89 6.96
C THR A 55 -16.01 1.66 6.21
N VAL A 56 -15.56 0.47 6.60
CA VAL A 56 -15.95 -0.79 5.94
C VAL A 56 -17.43 -1.12 6.21
N ALA A 57 -17.94 -0.84 7.41
CA ALA A 57 -19.36 -1.03 7.74
C ALA A 57 -20.29 -0.16 6.87
N HIS A 58 -19.84 1.02 6.43
CA HIS A 58 -20.55 1.88 5.48
C HIS A 58 -20.34 1.47 4.00
N GLY A 59 -19.69 0.33 3.75
CA GLY A 59 -19.42 -0.15 2.38
C GLY A 59 -18.27 0.57 1.68
N GLY A 60 -17.40 1.26 2.43
CA GLY A 60 -16.20 1.90 1.91
C GLY A 60 -15.10 0.89 1.56
N THR A 61 -14.26 1.27 0.61
CA THR A 61 -13.12 0.43 0.16
C THR A 61 -11.82 0.92 0.78
N VAL A 62 -10.98 -0.02 1.21
CA VAL A 62 -9.66 0.26 1.79
C VAL A 62 -8.60 -0.21 0.82
N LEU A 63 -7.78 0.72 0.31
CA LEU A 63 -6.66 0.39 -0.57
C LEU A 63 -5.39 0.16 0.26
N PHE A 64 -4.88 -1.08 0.24
CA PHE A 64 -3.64 -1.44 0.91
C PHE A 64 -2.42 -1.11 0.04
N VAL A 65 -1.42 -0.44 0.60
CA VAL A 65 -0.22 -0.01 -0.13
C VAL A 65 1.03 -0.36 0.66
N GLY A 66 1.95 -1.09 0.02
CA GLY A 66 3.30 -1.26 0.53
C GLY A 66 4.20 -1.96 -0.47
N THR A 67 5.16 -1.21 -0.98
CA THR A 67 6.10 -1.66 -2.02
C THR A 67 7.42 -2.16 -1.44
N LYS A 68 7.65 -1.95 -0.15
CA LYS A 68 8.80 -2.44 0.59
C LYS A 68 8.82 -3.97 0.56
N LYS A 69 9.97 -4.57 0.24
CA LYS A 69 10.14 -6.04 0.06
C LYS A 69 9.51 -6.86 1.21
N GLN A 70 9.68 -6.40 2.44
CA GLN A 70 9.15 -7.04 3.64
C GLN A 70 7.62 -6.98 3.76
N ALA A 71 6.98 -6.01 3.11
CA ALA A 71 5.53 -5.79 3.14
C ALA A 71 4.79 -6.37 1.94
N GLN A 72 5.49 -6.63 0.81
CA GLN A 72 4.83 -6.96 -0.46
C GLN A 72 3.96 -8.22 -0.37
N GLU A 73 4.50 -9.29 0.23
CA GLU A 73 3.82 -10.59 0.35
C GLU A 73 2.67 -10.49 1.35
N ALA A 74 2.95 -9.97 2.55
CA ALA A 74 1.96 -9.82 3.60
C ALA A 74 0.75 -8.98 3.17
N ILE A 75 0.98 -7.86 2.47
CA ILE A 75 -0.11 -7.02 1.96
C ILE A 75 -0.93 -7.76 0.91
N ALA A 76 -0.29 -8.41 -0.06
CA ALA A 76 -1.00 -9.10 -1.12
C ALA A 76 -1.85 -10.25 -0.58
N GLU A 77 -1.29 -11.06 0.32
CA GLU A 77 -1.99 -12.19 0.92
C GLU A 77 -3.18 -11.72 1.77
N GLN A 78 -2.96 -10.79 2.70
CA GLN A 78 -4.01 -10.36 3.62
C GLN A 78 -5.09 -9.55 2.91
N ALA A 79 -4.73 -8.65 1.98
CA ALA A 79 -5.72 -7.90 1.20
C ALA A 79 -6.57 -8.81 0.30
N THR A 80 -5.96 -9.81 -0.34
CA THR A 80 -6.69 -10.82 -1.14
C THR A 80 -7.65 -11.62 -0.26
N ARG A 81 -7.20 -12.05 0.93
CA ARG A 81 -8.03 -12.78 1.89
C ARG A 81 -9.27 -12.00 2.32
N VAL A 82 -9.15 -10.68 2.49
CA VAL A 82 -10.28 -9.81 2.88
C VAL A 82 -11.03 -9.20 1.70
N GLY A 83 -10.63 -9.50 0.46
CA GLY A 83 -11.27 -9.02 -0.75
C GLY A 83 -11.13 -7.51 -1.01
N GLN A 84 -10.08 -6.88 -0.46
CA GLN A 84 -9.81 -5.45 -0.63
C GLN A 84 -8.70 -5.23 -1.67
N PRO A 85 -8.72 -4.08 -2.38
CA PRO A 85 -7.70 -3.77 -3.38
C PRO A 85 -6.34 -3.50 -2.73
N TYR A 86 -5.25 -3.82 -3.44
CA TYR A 86 -3.90 -3.59 -2.95
C TYR A 86 -2.88 -3.20 -4.03
N VAL A 87 -1.79 -2.58 -3.60
CA VAL A 87 -0.59 -2.28 -4.40
C VAL A 87 0.63 -2.74 -3.61
N ASN A 88 1.25 -3.84 -4.05
CA ASN A 88 2.43 -4.43 -3.41
C ASN A 88 3.73 -4.27 -4.20
N GLN A 89 3.68 -3.84 -5.46
CA GLN A 89 4.87 -3.76 -6.31
C GLN A 89 5.40 -2.34 -6.46
N ARG A 90 4.70 -1.50 -7.23
CA ARG A 90 5.11 -0.13 -7.47
C ARG A 90 3.89 0.78 -7.55
N TRP A 91 3.94 1.88 -6.82
CA TRP A 91 3.02 2.98 -7.03
C TRP A 91 3.34 3.71 -8.33
N LEU A 92 2.39 3.74 -9.27
CA LEU A 92 2.50 4.56 -10.46
C LEU A 92 1.93 5.94 -10.11
N GLY A 93 2.74 6.99 -10.28
CA GLY A 93 2.26 8.36 -10.04
C GLY A 93 1.03 8.66 -10.91
N GLY A 94 0.01 9.24 -10.30
CA GLY A 94 -1.30 9.45 -10.92
C GLY A 94 -2.29 8.31 -10.70
N MET A 95 -1.98 7.33 -9.84
CA MET A 95 -2.88 6.19 -9.57
C MET A 95 -4.24 6.61 -9.03
N LEU A 96 -4.27 7.63 -8.17
CA LEU A 96 -5.52 8.16 -7.62
C LEU A 96 -5.92 9.44 -8.36
N THR A 97 -4.97 10.32 -8.60
CA THR A 97 -5.23 11.66 -9.18
C THR A 97 -5.55 11.63 -10.69
N ASN A 98 -5.08 10.61 -11.41
CA ASN A 98 -5.35 10.39 -12.84
C ASN A 98 -5.94 8.99 -13.07
N PHE A 99 -7.00 8.68 -12.33
CA PHE A 99 -7.66 7.37 -12.36
C PHE A 99 -8.15 6.98 -13.76
N GLN A 100 -8.57 7.94 -14.60
CA GLN A 100 -9.00 7.67 -15.98
C GLN A 100 -7.90 6.99 -16.81
N THR A 101 -6.64 7.40 -16.63
CA THR A 101 -5.51 6.81 -17.37
C THR A 101 -5.20 5.41 -16.85
N VAL A 102 -5.29 5.20 -15.54
CA VAL A 102 -5.10 3.88 -14.93
C VAL A 102 -6.22 2.91 -15.32
N ALA A 103 -7.47 3.37 -15.35
CA ALA A 103 -8.60 2.58 -15.79
C ALA A 103 -8.42 2.08 -17.24
N LYS A 104 -7.90 2.93 -18.14
CA LYS A 104 -7.55 2.50 -19.52
C LYS A 104 -6.49 1.40 -19.53
N ARG A 105 -5.49 1.45 -18.62
CA ARG A 105 -4.47 0.40 -18.49
C ARG A 105 -5.04 -0.90 -17.91
N ILE A 106 -5.96 -0.82 -16.97
CA ILE A 106 -6.70 -1.99 -16.46
C ILE A 106 -7.55 -2.61 -17.58
N GLN A 107 -8.21 -1.78 -18.39
CA GLN A 107 -8.99 -2.29 -19.54
C GLN A 107 -8.07 -2.98 -20.56
N ARG A 108 -6.93 -2.36 -20.90
CA ARG A 108 -5.90 -2.98 -21.75
C ARG A 108 -5.40 -4.31 -21.18
N MET A 109 -5.24 -4.43 -19.87
CA MET A 109 -4.86 -5.68 -19.22
C MET A 109 -5.93 -6.76 -19.45
N LYS A 110 -7.22 -6.43 -19.26
CA LYS A 110 -8.33 -7.35 -19.53
C LYS A 110 -8.39 -7.79 -21.00
N GLU A 111 -8.21 -6.87 -21.95
CA GLU A 111 -8.13 -7.19 -23.38
C GLU A 111 -6.97 -8.16 -23.70
N LEU A 112 -5.81 -7.98 -23.06
CA LEU A 112 -4.66 -8.87 -23.27
C LEU A 112 -4.86 -10.26 -22.67
N GLU A 113 -5.65 -10.39 -21.60
CA GLU A 113 -6.00 -11.69 -21.00
C GLU A 113 -6.93 -12.52 -21.89
N GLU A 114 -7.73 -11.87 -22.74
CA GLU A 114 -8.62 -12.55 -23.71
C GLU A 114 -7.84 -13.15 -24.89
N ILE A 115 -6.58 -12.75 -25.10
CA ILE A 115 -5.76 -13.26 -26.20
C ILE A 115 -5.27 -14.67 -25.88
N ASN A 116 -5.54 -15.61 -26.78
CA ASN A 116 -4.93 -16.94 -26.72
C ASN A 116 -3.47 -16.89 -27.22
N PHE A 117 -2.52 -16.80 -26.28
CA PHE A 117 -1.09 -16.75 -26.59
C PHE A 117 -0.50 -18.05 -27.13
N GLU A 118 -1.22 -19.16 -27.05
CA GLU A 118 -0.77 -20.48 -27.52
C GLU A 118 -1.17 -20.73 -28.97
N ASP A 119 -2.26 -20.10 -29.44
CA ASP A 119 -2.73 -20.22 -30.81
C ASP A 119 -2.21 -19.09 -31.71
N VAL A 120 -1.04 -19.32 -32.32
CA VAL A 120 -0.42 -18.39 -33.26
C VAL A 120 -1.25 -18.23 -34.54
N ALA A 121 -1.93 -19.30 -34.99
CA ALA A 121 -2.66 -19.29 -36.26
C ALA A 121 -4.01 -18.58 -36.13
N GLY A 122 -4.72 -18.79 -35.01
CA GLY A 122 -6.02 -18.17 -34.73
C GLY A 122 -5.94 -16.73 -34.20
N SER A 123 -4.79 -16.30 -33.67
CA SER A 123 -4.64 -14.96 -33.10
C SER A 123 -4.29 -13.85 -34.12
N GLY A 124 -3.85 -14.21 -35.32
CA GLY A 124 -3.46 -13.24 -36.36
C GLY A 124 -2.15 -12.48 -36.06
N TYR A 125 -1.40 -12.88 -35.04
CA TYR A 125 -0.13 -12.27 -34.64
C TYR A 125 1.07 -13.17 -34.95
N THR A 126 2.22 -12.57 -35.18
CA THR A 126 3.49 -13.31 -35.24
C THR A 126 3.91 -13.79 -33.86
N LYS A 127 4.73 -14.85 -33.78
CA LYS A 127 5.32 -15.34 -32.51
C LYS A 127 6.05 -14.24 -31.73
N LYS A 128 6.69 -13.31 -32.43
CA LYS A 128 7.41 -12.19 -31.83
C LYS A 128 6.43 -11.19 -31.19
N GLU A 129 5.33 -10.87 -31.86
CA GLU A 129 4.29 -9.99 -31.33
C GLU A 129 3.59 -10.62 -30.13
N LEU A 130 3.23 -11.90 -30.20
CA LEU A 130 2.66 -12.63 -29.05
C LEU A 130 3.58 -12.62 -27.84
N LEU A 131 4.89 -12.78 -28.03
CA LEU A 131 5.87 -12.66 -26.95
C LEU A 131 5.89 -11.25 -26.33
N LEU A 132 5.77 -10.21 -27.14
CA LEU A 132 5.74 -8.83 -26.66
C LEU A 132 4.45 -8.53 -25.90
N LEU A 133 3.30 -8.97 -26.42
CA LEU A 133 1.99 -8.83 -25.77
C LEU A 133 1.95 -9.59 -24.44
N LYS A 134 2.51 -10.81 -24.39
CA LYS A 134 2.62 -11.58 -23.14
C LYS A 134 3.47 -10.86 -22.10
N ARG A 135 4.60 -10.26 -22.52
CA ARG A 135 5.44 -9.43 -21.64
C ARG A 135 4.73 -8.16 -21.17
N GLU A 136 3.88 -7.55 -22.01
CA GLU A 136 3.03 -6.43 -21.63
C GLU A 136 2.03 -6.85 -20.55
N LEU A 137 1.33 -7.97 -20.76
CA LEU A 137 0.37 -8.53 -19.82
C LEU A 137 1.03 -8.82 -18.46
N THR A 138 2.13 -9.56 -18.42
CA THR A 138 2.83 -9.87 -17.16
C THR A 138 3.23 -8.61 -16.40
N LYS A 139 3.66 -7.55 -17.09
CA LYS A 139 3.99 -6.27 -16.46
C LYS A 139 2.75 -5.55 -15.92
N LEU A 140 1.63 -5.60 -16.63
CA LEU A 140 0.38 -4.99 -16.19
C LEU A 140 -0.19 -5.75 -14.98
N GLU A 141 -0.24 -7.08 -15.02
CA GLU A 141 -0.70 -7.92 -13.90
C GLU A 141 0.13 -7.68 -12.64
N THR A 142 1.46 -7.64 -12.78
CA THR A 142 2.37 -7.41 -11.66
C THR A 142 2.09 -6.06 -10.96
N ASN A 143 1.78 -5.01 -11.73
CA ASN A 143 1.61 -3.66 -11.16
C ASN A 143 0.17 -3.30 -10.81
N LEU A 144 -0.82 -3.82 -11.55
CA LEU A 144 -2.23 -3.41 -11.49
C LEU A 144 -3.17 -4.54 -11.04
N GLY A 145 -2.67 -5.77 -10.87
CA GLY A 145 -3.49 -6.93 -10.51
C GLY A 145 -4.29 -6.71 -9.22
N GLY A 146 -3.66 -6.14 -8.20
CA GLY A 146 -4.32 -5.86 -6.91
C GLY A 146 -5.38 -4.75 -6.97
N ILE A 147 -5.41 -3.93 -8.03
CA ILE A 147 -6.45 -2.89 -8.25
C ILE A 147 -7.35 -3.21 -9.45
N ARG A 148 -7.31 -4.43 -9.97
CA ARG A 148 -8.09 -4.89 -11.14
C ARG A 148 -9.58 -4.57 -11.04
N ASN A 149 -10.15 -4.75 -9.86
CA ASN A 149 -11.59 -4.59 -9.59
C ASN A 149 -11.93 -3.21 -9.03
N LEU A 150 -10.95 -2.30 -8.95
CA LEU A 150 -11.18 -0.94 -8.47
C LEU A 150 -11.88 -0.14 -9.58
N THR A 151 -13.13 0.27 -9.32
CA THR A 151 -13.95 1.04 -10.27
C THR A 151 -14.06 2.51 -9.92
N LYS A 152 -13.86 2.84 -8.64
CA LYS A 152 -13.91 4.20 -8.08
C LYS A 152 -12.72 4.41 -7.13
N ALA A 153 -12.41 5.67 -6.83
CA ALA A 153 -11.39 6.00 -5.85
C ALA A 153 -11.69 5.32 -4.49
N PRO A 154 -10.65 4.84 -3.79
CA PRO A 154 -10.83 4.21 -2.48
C PRO A 154 -11.32 5.21 -1.44
N SER A 155 -12.03 4.71 -0.43
CA SER A 155 -12.51 5.52 0.69
C SER A 155 -11.40 5.82 1.70
N VAL A 156 -10.46 4.89 1.87
CA VAL A 156 -9.32 5.01 2.80
C VAL A 156 -8.08 4.40 2.16
N LEU A 157 -6.93 4.99 2.44
CA LEU A 157 -5.62 4.45 2.09
C LEU A 157 -4.97 3.84 3.34
N TRP A 158 -4.51 2.59 3.27
CA TRP A 158 -3.72 1.95 4.33
C TRP A 158 -2.28 1.73 3.84
N VAL A 159 -1.30 2.33 4.51
CA VAL A 159 0.08 2.41 4.02
C VAL A 159 1.08 1.81 4.99
N VAL A 160 2.03 1.05 4.46
CA VAL A 160 3.25 0.67 5.18
C VAL A 160 4.40 1.56 4.74
N ASP A 161 5.01 2.29 5.68
CA ASP A 161 6.19 3.15 5.46
C ASP A 161 5.89 4.35 4.52
N THR A 162 5.38 5.44 5.09
CA THR A 162 5.02 6.65 4.33
C THR A 162 6.20 7.29 3.61
N LYS A 163 7.42 7.13 4.14
CA LYS A 163 8.63 7.64 3.50
C LYS A 163 8.90 6.94 2.18
N LYS A 164 8.66 5.62 2.11
CA LYS A 164 8.76 4.88 0.86
C LYS A 164 7.63 5.27 -0.10
N GLU A 165 6.41 5.36 0.43
CA GLU A 165 5.19 5.56 -0.36
C GLU A 165 4.65 7.00 -0.38
N HIS A 166 5.55 7.98 -0.32
CA HIS A 166 5.20 9.41 -0.29
C HIS A 166 4.27 9.83 -1.42
N LEU A 167 4.44 9.29 -2.64
CA LEU A 167 3.55 9.57 -3.78
C LEU A 167 2.10 9.15 -3.50
N ALA A 168 1.89 8.01 -2.85
CA ALA A 168 0.55 7.53 -2.52
C ALA A 168 -0.11 8.43 -1.47
N VAL A 169 0.66 8.84 -0.46
CA VAL A 169 0.22 9.76 0.60
C VAL A 169 -0.10 11.14 0.03
N ASP A 170 0.76 11.68 -0.84
CA ASP A 170 0.58 12.98 -1.50
C ASP A 170 -0.67 13.01 -2.38
N GLU A 171 -0.90 11.94 -3.14
CA GLU A 171 -2.09 11.81 -3.98
C GLU A 171 -3.37 11.66 -3.15
N ALA A 172 -3.32 10.87 -2.07
CA ALA A 172 -4.45 10.72 -1.15
C ALA A 172 -4.81 12.07 -0.50
N LYS A 173 -3.81 12.82 -0.04
CA LYS A 173 -3.98 14.15 0.55
C LYS A 173 -4.60 15.15 -0.42
N LYS A 174 -4.17 15.16 -1.69
CA LYS A 174 -4.77 16.03 -2.73
C LYS A 174 -6.25 15.74 -2.98
N LEU A 175 -6.67 14.50 -2.79
CA LEU A 175 -8.05 14.06 -3.00
C LEU A 175 -8.86 14.02 -1.70
N ASN A 176 -8.29 14.47 -0.57
CA ASN A 176 -8.88 14.38 0.76
C ASN A 176 -9.29 12.95 1.14
N ILE A 177 -8.52 11.96 0.69
CA ILE A 177 -8.69 10.57 1.10
C ILE A 177 -7.92 10.38 2.41
N PRO A 178 -8.59 9.95 3.50
CA PRO A 178 -7.94 9.74 4.78
C PRO A 178 -6.91 8.61 4.71
N VAL A 179 -5.78 8.83 5.38
CA VAL A 179 -4.62 7.92 5.39
C VAL A 179 -4.46 7.29 6.77
N VAL A 180 -4.42 5.95 6.79
CA VAL A 180 -3.99 5.14 7.92
C VAL A 180 -2.60 4.60 7.58
N ALA A 181 -1.61 4.77 8.46
CA ALA A 181 -0.26 4.29 8.15
C ALA A 181 0.50 3.78 9.37
N ILE A 182 1.34 2.76 9.13
CA ILE A 182 2.37 2.34 10.08
C ILE A 182 3.56 3.29 9.96
N LEU A 183 3.92 3.93 11.08
CA LEU A 183 4.96 4.94 11.15
C LEU A 183 6.15 4.47 11.95
N ASP A 184 7.28 4.39 11.25
CA ASP A 184 8.58 4.27 11.87
C ASP A 184 9.11 5.67 12.24
N THR A 185 10.11 5.70 13.10
CA THR A 185 10.84 6.86 13.61
C THR A 185 11.36 7.85 12.56
N ASN A 186 11.45 7.46 11.28
CA ASN A 186 11.95 8.29 10.17
C ASN A 186 10.83 8.97 9.34
N CYS A 187 9.56 8.69 9.65
CA CYS A 187 8.37 9.19 8.96
C CYS A 187 7.87 10.50 9.58
N ASP A 188 7.15 11.33 8.82
CA ASP A 188 6.44 12.50 9.36
C ASP A 188 5.03 12.10 9.82
N PRO A 189 4.70 12.19 11.12
CA PRO A 189 3.39 11.81 11.61
C PRO A 189 2.27 12.79 11.26
N ASP A 190 2.59 14.00 10.78
CA ASP A 190 1.56 15.00 10.41
C ASP A 190 1.02 14.80 8.98
N GLU A 191 1.61 13.87 8.21
CA GLU A 191 1.12 13.49 6.87
C GLU A 191 0.02 12.43 6.91
N VAL A 192 -0.33 11.93 8.10
CA VAL A 192 -1.22 10.78 8.30
C VAL A 192 -2.31 11.11 9.30
N ASP A 193 -3.56 10.85 8.93
CA ASP A 193 -4.73 11.13 9.77
C ASP A 193 -4.84 10.14 10.95
N PHE A 194 -4.55 8.86 10.68
CA PHE A 194 -4.59 7.77 11.65
C PHE A 194 -3.22 7.06 11.73
N PRO A 195 -2.24 7.67 12.42
CA PRO A 195 -0.90 7.11 12.54
C PRO A 195 -0.88 5.93 13.50
N ILE A 196 -0.15 4.85 13.17
CA ILE A 196 0.13 3.72 14.04
C ILE A 196 1.65 3.63 14.22
N PRO A 197 2.21 4.08 15.36
CA PRO A 197 3.65 3.97 15.61
C PRO A 197 4.09 2.50 15.69
N GLY A 198 5.07 2.09 14.88
CA GLY A 198 5.58 0.72 14.86
C GLY A 198 6.42 0.37 13.64
#